data_AF-A0A7Y8IW05-F1
#
_entry.id   AF-A0A7Y8IW05-F1
#
_cell.length_a   1.000
_cell.length_b   1.000
_cell.length_c   1.000
_cell.angle_alpha   90.00
_cell.angle_beta   90.00
_cell.angle_gamma   90.00
#
_symmetry.space_group_name_H-M   'P 1'
#
loop_
_entity.id
_entity.type
_entity.pdbx_description
1 polymer ?
#
loop_
_entity_poly.entity_id
_entity_poly.type
_entity_poly.pdbx_seq_one_letter_code
_entity_poly.pdbx_strand_id
1 'polypeptide(L)'
;MSTARVFVIGLDGATFDLLDPWIKEGRLPNLKRMVEGSTYGRLGSTIPPVTPPAWTSFMTGVNPGKHGVFDFITFKPNSYKKVLVNSSHIRSKRFWDLAGAKGKKSIILYVPMTYPPGRLKES
;
A
#
# COMPACT_ATOMS: atom_id res chain seq x y z
N MET A 1 -15.29 26.40 -0.08
CA MET A 1 -14.90 25.17 -0.80
C MET A 1 -15.09 23.99 0.15
N SER A 2 -15.85 22.95 -0.23
CA SER A 2 -15.91 21.75 0.60
C SER A 2 -14.54 21.08 0.60
N THR A 3 -14.08 20.62 1.76
CA THR A 3 -12.83 19.88 1.86
C THR A 3 -13.05 18.48 1.28
N ALA A 4 -12.46 18.18 0.12
CA ALA A 4 -12.49 16.84 -0.45
C ALA A 4 -11.78 15.86 0.50
N ARG A 5 -12.45 14.74 0.82
CA ARG A 5 -11.87 13.61 1.56
C ARG A 5 -11.43 12.55 0.56
N VAL A 6 -10.27 11.95 0.79
CA VAL A 6 -9.74 10.86 -0.04
C VAL A 6 -9.90 9.55 0.71
N PHE A 7 -10.44 8.54 0.04
CA PHE A 7 -10.52 7.18 0.53
C PHE A 7 -9.76 6.26 -0.42
N VAL A 8 -8.89 5.42 0.13
CA VAL A 8 -8.09 4.47 -0.65
C VAL A 8 -8.34 3.08 -0.08
N ILE A 9 -8.70 2.15 -0.95
CA ILE A 9 -8.85 0.73 -0.64
C ILE A 9 -7.84 -0.05 -1.48
N GLY A 10 -7.06 -0.91 -0.84
CA GLY A 10 -6.17 -1.83 -1.51
C GLY A 10 -6.64 -3.26 -1.27
N LEU A 11 -6.68 -4.06 -2.34
CA LEU A 11 -7.06 -5.47 -2.31
C LEU A 11 -5.82 -6.29 -2.67
N ASP A 12 -5.27 -7.02 -1.69
CA ASP A 12 -4.09 -7.85 -1.94
C ASP A 12 -4.44 -9.06 -2.82
N GLY A 13 -3.62 -9.34 -3.84
CA GLY A 13 -3.83 -10.45 -4.78
C GLY A 13 -5.03 -10.30 -5.75
N ALA A 14 -5.75 -9.19 -5.74
CA ALA A 14 -6.96 -8.99 -6.56
C ALA A 14 -6.63 -8.51 -7.99
N THR A 15 -6.01 -9.36 -8.80
CA THR A 15 -5.74 -9.06 -10.22
C THR A 15 -7.03 -8.92 -11.05
N PHE A 16 -6.97 -8.12 -12.12
CA PHE A 16 -8.05 -8.02 -13.12
C PHE A 16 -8.38 -9.36 -13.79
N ASP A 17 -7.42 -10.31 -13.80
CA ASP A 17 -7.68 -11.65 -14.36
C ASP A 17 -8.69 -12.44 -13.52
N LEU A 18 -8.89 -12.06 -12.25
CA LEU A 18 -9.95 -12.58 -11.37
C LEU A 18 -11.17 -11.66 -11.34
N LEU A 19 -10.94 -10.35 -11.23
CA LEU A 19 -12.02 -9.38 -11.06
C LEU A 19 -12.89 -9.24 -12.32
N ASP A 20 -12.30 -9.22 -13.52
CA ASP A 20 -13.05 -9.00 -14.77
C ASP A 20 -14.06 -10.12 -15.04
N PRO A 21 -13.71 -11.43 -14.94
CA PRO A 21 -14.70 -12.50 -15.06
C PRO A 21 -15.85 -12.36 -14.05
N TRP A 22 -15.55 -12.10 -12.77
CA TRP A 22 -16.56 -11.99 -11.73
C TRP A 22 -17.46 -10.76 -11.90
N ILE A 23 -16.94 -9.66 -12.44
CA ILE A 23 -17.74 -8.50 -12.84
C ILE A 23 -18.71 -8.87 -13.97
N LYS A 24 -18.22 -9.58 -15.00
CA LYS A 24 -19.03 -10.01 -16.15
C LYS A 24 -20.13 -10.99 -15.75
N GLU A 25 -19.84 -11.89 -14.81
CA GLU A 25 -20.81 -12.81 -14.20
C GLU A 25 -21.83 -12.10 -13.28
N GLY A 26 -21.69 -10.80 -13.05
CA GLY A 26 -22.60 -10.03 -12.18
C GLY A 26 -22.37 -10.24 -10.68
N ARG A 27 -21.29 -10.91 -10.27
CA ARG A 27 -20.99 -11.24 -8.86
C ARG A 27 -20.45 -10.05 -8.07
N LEU A 28 -19.92 -9.03 -8.75
CA LEU A 28 -19.32 -7.84 -8.14
C LEU A 28 -20.04 -6.55 -8.56
N PRO A 29 -21.33 -6.35 -8.22
CA PRO A 29 -22.13 -5.24 -8.72
C PRO A 29 -21.61 -3.86 -8.30
N ASN A 30 -21.05 -3.75 -7.09
CA ASN A 30 -20.46 -2.49 -6.61
C ASN A 30 -19.18 -2.13 -7.36
N LEU A 31 -18.32 -3.13 -7.62
CA LEU A 31 -17.09 -2.91 -8.38
C LEU A 31 -17.39 -2.60 -9.85
N LYS A 32 -18.38 -3.29 -10.45
CA LYS A 32 -18.91 -2.99 -11.80
C LYS A 32 -19.30 -1.52 -11.93
N ARG A 33 -20.11 -1.01 -11.00
CA ARG A 33 -20.52 0.40 -10.98
C ARG A 33 -19.33 1.36 -10.85
N MET A 34 -18.31 1.00 -10.06
CA MET A 34 -17.11 1.81 -9.92
C MET A 34 -16.33 1.88 -11.24
N VAL A 35 -16.12 0.75 -11.93
CA VAL A 35 -15.32 0.73 -13.16
C VAL A 35 -16.03 1.41 -14.34
N GLU A 36 -17.36 1.31 -14.46
CA GLU A 36 -18.13 1.91 -15.57
C GLU A 36 -18.10 3.45 -15.56
N GLY A 37 -17.94 4.08 -14.39
CA GLY A 37 -17.92 5.53 -14.22
C GLY A 37 -16.53 6.12 -13.91
N SER A 38 -15.46 5.33 -14.06
CA SER A 38 -14.10 5.77 -13.69
C SER A 38 -13.05 5.35 -14.73
N THR A 39 -11.83 5.85 -14.55
CA THR A 39 -10.67 5.36 -15.29
C THR A 39 -10.01 4.24 -14.48
N TYR A 40 -9.81 3.09 -15.11
CA TYR A 40 -9.10 1.95 -14.52
C TYR A 40 -8.20 1.29 -15.56
N GLY A 41 -7.19 0.57 -15.09
CA GLY A 41 -6.24 -0.12 -15.97
C GLY A 41 -5.21 -0.93 -15.20
N ARG A 42 -4.49 -1.79 -15.92
CA ARG A 42 -3.40 -2.60 -15.36
C ARG A 42 -2.21 -1.71 -15.03
N LEU A 43 -1.65 -1.88 -13.83
CA LEU A 43 -0.42 -1.22 -13.39
C LEU A 43 0.70 -2.25 -13.22
N GLY A 44 1.93 -1.84 -13.53
CA GLY A 44 3.12 -2.62 -13.20
C GLY A 44 3.34 -2.66 -11.69
N SER A 45 3.62 -3.85 -11.15
CA SER A 45 4.02 -4.01 -9.76
C SER A 45 5.51 -3.67 -9.56
N THR A 46 5.99 -3.81 -8.33
CA THR A 46 7.42 -3.74 -8.02
C THR A 46 8.18 -4.95 -8.56
N ILE A 47 9.51 -4.82 -8.63
CA ILE A 47 10.41 -5.97 -8.78
C ILE A 47 11.17 -6.11 -7.45
N PRO A 48 10.99 -7.20 -6.68
CA PRO A 48 10.09 -8.34 -6.93
C PRO A 48 8.60 -8.01 -6.70
N PRO A 49 7.66 -8.70 -7.38
CA PRO A 49 6.21 -8.45 -7.26
C PRO A 49 5.60 -9.18 -6.06
N VAL A 50 6.15 -8.93 -4.87
CA VAL A 50 5.71 -9.55 -3.61
C VAL A 50 5.09 -8.50 -2.66
N THR A 51 4.25 -8.94 -1.73
CA THR A 51 3.46 -8.07 -0.84
C THR A 51 4.32 -6.99 -0.14
N PRO A 52 5.45 -7.29 0.53
CA PRO A 52 6.20 -6.28 1.27
C PRO A 52 6.73 -5.10 0.43
N PRO A 53 7.45 -5.31 -0.68
CA PRO A 53 7.88 -4.21 -1.54
C PRO A 53 6.70 -3.52 -2.23
N ALA A 54 5.69 -4.25 -2.70
CA ALA A 54 4.56 -3.66 -3.41
C ALA A 54 3.77 -2.67 -2.53
N TRP A 55 3.39 -3.10 -1.32
CA TRP A 55 2.68 -2.24 -0.38
C TRP A 55 3.54 -1.09 0.14
N THR A 56 4.83 -1.32 0.36
CA THR A 56 5.76 -0.26 0.77
C THR A 56 5.94 0.78 -0.34
N SER A 57 6.06 0.36 -1.60
CA SER A 57 6.12 1.26 -2.75
C SER A 57 4.83 2.05 -2.90
N PHE A 58 3.66 1.40 -2.77
CA PHE A 58 2.35 2.07 -2.78
C PHE A 58 2.29 3.19 -1.74
N MET A 59 2.65 2.91 -0.48
CA MET A 59 2.49 3.92 0.57
C MET A 59 3.58 5.01 0.58
N THR A 60 4.75 4.76 -0.01
CA THR A 60 5.89 5.71 -0.02
C THR A 60 6.08 6.44 -1.34
N GLY A 61 5.49 5.96 -2.43
CA GLY A 61 5.64 6.54 -3.77
C GLY A 61 7.04 6.35 -4.37
N VAL A 62 7.85 5.45 -3.83
CA VAL A 62 9.21 5.16 -4.32
C VAL A 62 9.43 3.66 -4.49
N ASN A 63 10.40 3.26 -5.30
CA ASN A 63 10.71 1.85 -5.57
C ASN A 63 11.44 1.14 -4.40
N PRO A 64 11.59 -0.20 -4.45
CA PRO A 64 12.29 -0.99 -3.43
C PRO A 64 13.70 -0.54 -3.08
N GLY A 65 14.48 -0.10 -4.07
CA GLY A 65 15.82 0.44 -3.84
C GLY A 65 15.82 1.66 -2.90
N LYS A 66 14.82 2.53 -3.03
CA LYS A 66 14.69 3.72 -2.18
C LYS A 66 14.16 3.39 -0.79
N HIS A 67 13.04 2.67 -0.67
CA HIS A 67 12.44 2.40 0.64
C HIS A 67 13.11 1.27 1.44
N GLY A 68 13.85 0.36 0.80
CA GLY A 68 14.71 -0.65 1.44
C GLY A 68 14.05 -1.99 1.77
N VAL A 69 12.74 -2.12 1.64
CA VAL A 69 11.99 -3.38 1.78
C VAL A 69 11.98 -4.18 0.47
N PHE A 70 12.38 -5.45 0.53
CA PHE A 70 12.42 -6.37 -0.63
C PHE A 70 11.64 -7.67 -0.41
N ASP A 71 11.46 -8.09 0.85
CA ASP A 71 10.81 -9.34 1.24
C ASP A 71 10.26 -9.20 2.67
N PHE A 72 9.58 -10.22 3.18
CA PHE A 72 9.14 -10.35 4.58
C PHE A 72 10.31 -10.63 5.52
N ILE A 73 11.40 -11.17 5.00
CA ILE A 73 12.59 -11.55 5.76
C ILE A 73 13.80 -10.76 5.25
N THR A 74 14.59 -10.24 6.18
CA THR A 74 15.91 -9.70 5.90
C THR A 74 16.96 -10.32 6.83
N PHE A 75 18.22 -9.98 6.64
CA PHE A 75 19.32 -10.42 7.50
C PHE A 75 19.72 -9.31 8.47
N LYS A 76 20.02 -9.69 9.71
CA LYS A 76 20.63 -8.76 10.66
C LYS A 76 22.01 -8.33 10.11
N PRO A 77 22.38 -7.04 10.19
CA PRO A 77 23.71 -6.60 9.79
C PRO A 77 24.82 -7.42 10.46
N ASN A 78 25.84 -7.79 9.68
CA ASN A 78 26.98 -8.60 10.12
C ASN A 78 26.59 -9.97 10.70
N SER A 79 25.49 -10.56 10.21
CA SER A 79 25.01 -11.86 10.68
C SER A 79 24.20 -12.57 9.59
N TYR A 80 24.18 -13.90 9.64
CA TYR A 80 23.26 -14.72 8.84
C TYR A 80 21.90 -14.93 9.51
N LYS A 81 21.65 -14.26 10.64
CA LYS A 81 20.37 -14.36 11.34
C LYS A 81 19.27 -13.64 10.55
N LYS A 82 18.26 -14.42 10.15
CA LYS A 82 17.02 -13.92 9.55
C LYS A 82 16.19 -13.17 10.58
N VAL A 83 15.63 -12.03 10.18
CA VAL A 83 14.72 -11.21 10.98
C VAL A 83 13.52 -10.80 10.13
N LEU A 84 12.37 -10.63 10.78
CA LEU A 84 11.15 -10.16 10.10
C LEU A 84 11.25 -8.67 9.80
N VAL A 85 10.92 -8.30 8.57
CA VAL A 85 10.79 -6.92 8.15
C VAL A 85 9.52 -6.34 8.75
N ASN A 86 9.65 -5.13 9.29
CA ASN A 86 8.56 -4.40 9.93
C ASN A 86 8.67 -2.91 9.59
N SER A 87 7.82 -2.06 10.17
CA SER A 87 7.70 -0.64 9.82
C SER A 87 8.98 0.17 10.03
N SER A 88 9.88 -0.25 10.93
CA SER A 88 11.15 0.44 11.20
C SER A 88 12.20 0.23 10.11
N HIS A 89 12.02 -0.77 9.24
CA HIS A 89 12.90 -1.03 8.11
C HIS A 89 12.63 -0.12 6.90
N ILE A 90 11.50 0.60 6.91
CA ILE A 90 11.09 1.47 5.80
C ILE A 90 11.83 2.81 5.92
N ARG A 91 12.67 3.12 4.93
CA ARG A 91 13.55 4.31 4.92
C ARG A 91 12.92 5.55 4.26
N SER A 92 11.64 5.51 3.95
CA SER A 92 10.94 6.58 3.22
C SER A 92 9.64 6.97 3.92
N LYS A 93 9.27 8.25 3.82
CA LYS A 93 8.02 8.76 4.38
C LYS A 93 6.83 8.19 3.62
N ARG A 94 5.76 7.89 4.33
CA ARG A 94 4.49 7.44 3.76
C ARG A 94 3.66 8.66 3.37
N PHE A 95 2.74 8.53 2.43
CA PHE A 95 1.91 9.66 2.02
C PHE A 95 1.07 10.25 3.17
N TRP A 96 0.67 9.43 4.16
CA TRP A 96 0.00 9.91 5.36
C TRP A 96 0.94 10.60 6.36
N ASP A 97 2.23 10.24 6.41
CA ASP A 97 3.22 10.98 7.21
C ASP A 97 3.38 12.42 6.66
N LEU A 98 3.38 12.55 5.33
CA LEU A 98 3.45 13.84 4.63
C LEU A 98 2.15 14.64 4.81
N ALA A 99 0.99 13.98 4.75
CA ALA A 99 -0.30 14.61 4.99
C ALA A 99 -0.40 15.14 6.44
N GLY A 100 0.02 14.33 7.42
CA GLY A 100 0.07 14.72 8.83
C GLY A 100 1.01 15.90 9.09
N ALA A 101 2.17 15.95 8.43
CA ALA A 101 3.07 17.10 8.49
C ALA A 101 2.44 18.40 7.95
N LYS A 102 1.38 18.31 7.14
CA LYS A 102 0.58 19.44 6.62
C LYS A 102 -0.73 19.65 7.41
N GLY A 103 -0.85 19.10 8.61
CA GLY A 103 -2.03 19.26 9.48
C GLY A 103 -3.27 18.50 9.00
N LYS A 104 -3.12 17.49 8.13
CA LYS A 104 -4.24 16.65 7.67
C LYS A 104 -4.40 15.44 8.60
N LYS A 105 -5.66 15.04 8.82
CA LYS A 105 -6.02 13.83 9.58
C LYS A 105 -6.08 12.62 8.64
N SER A 106 -5.66 11.45 9.12
CA SER A 106 -5.66 10.20 8.35
C SER A 106 -6.01 9.03 9.26
N ILE A 107 -6.71 8.04 8.72
CA ILE A 107 -7.05 6.77 9.40
C ILE A 107 -6.46 5.64 8.55
N ILE A 108 -5.60 4.82 9.14
CA ILE A 108 -4.90 3.73 8.45
C ILE A 108 -5.33 2.42 9.09
N LEU A 109 -5.96 1.54 8.30
CA LEU A 109 -6.51 0.26 8.77
C LEU A 109 -6.00 -0.87 7.89
N TYR A 110 -5.54 -1.95 8.51
CA TYR A 110 -5.16 -3.21 7.85
C TYR A 110 -4.14 -3.08 6.69
N VAL A 111 -3.34 -2.01 6.66
CA VAL A 111 -2.29 -1.84 5.64
C VAL A 111 -1.05 -2.66 6.04
N PRO A 112 -0.55 -3.57 5.18
CA PRO A 112 0.66 -4.35 5.45
C PRO A 112 1.88 -3.48 5.73
N MET A 113 2.88 -4.06 6.43
CA MET A 113 4.17 -3.42 6.73
C MET A 113 4.09 -2.16 7.62
N THR A 114 2.96 -1.95 8.30
CA THR A 114 2.76 -0.80 9.19
C THR A 114 2.99 -1.10 10.67
N TYR A 115 3.16 -2.37 11.07
CA TYR A 115 3.52 -2.74 12.46
C TYR A 115 5.03 -2.55 12.73
N PRO A 116 5.44 -2.08 13.92
CA PRO A 116 4.60 -1.40 14.91
C PRO A 116 4.08 -0.07 14.33
N PRO A 117 2.85 0.33 14.66
CA PRO A 117 2.28 1.56 14.12
C PRO A 117 3.14 2.76 14.51
N GLY A 118 3.45 3.61 13.52
CA GLY A 118 4.07 4.90 13.78
C GLY A 118 3.11 5.83 14.50
N ARG A 119 3.65 6.83 15.23
CA ARG A 119 2.81 7.89 15.79
C ARG A 119 2.28 8.76 14.66
N LEU A 120 0.96 8.87 14.54
CA LEU A 120 0.35 9.97 13.81
C LEU A 120 0.49 11.22 14.69
N LYS A 121 0.95 12.34 14.13
CA LYS A 121 0.94 13.61 14.87
C LYS A 121 -0.52 13.99 15.15
N GLU A 122 -0.87 14.09 16.42
CA GLU A 122 -2.11 14.72 16.83
C GLU A 122 -1.99 16.22 16.56
N SER A 123 -3.06 16.79 16.00
CA SER A 123 -3.20 18.21 15.70
C SER A 123 -3.45 19.02 16.97
#